data_AF-A0AAB0A9Y2-F1
#
_entry.id   AF-A0AAB0A9Y2-F1
#
_cell.length_a   1.000
_cell.length_b   1.000
_cell.length_c   1.000
_cell.angle_alpha   90.00
_cell.angle_beta   90.00
_cell.angle_gamma   90.00
#
_symmetry.space_group_name_H-M   'P 1'
#
loop_
_entity.id
_entity.type
_entity.pdbx_description
1 polymer ?
#
loop_
_entity_poly.entity_id
_entity_poly.type
_entity_poly.pdbx_seq_one_letter_code
_entity_poly.pdbx_strand_id
1 'polypeptide(L)'
;MCFLKEDHRGEFTLLQSHGTIRDVIEGLLKAPAPEDPFHVLDLDDVVQKHVNWLRQMPRVKPFYAVKCNDDPYILEALACLGTGFDCASKAEIRKILDLGVEPERIIFAHPVKSKEALQFAKEQRVTSMTFDNELELEKIAQFYPEAELVMRFRHDSAKVLISLGKKFGCDAEEEGLELIQKAKELGLKIVGVSFHVGCGSNDAECYYEAIRLAKLLFDFGTSAGFQFKLVDLGGGFPGDLDKTIDGYAEVINRALDQFFPSQCGVEVIALLCGICGEVVHHNSREEIRKR
;
A
#
# COMPACT_ATOMS: atom_id res chain seq x y z
N MET A 1 -1.59 -23.81 -8.61
CA MET A 1 -1.84 -23.57 -7.18
C MET A 1 -0.63 -24.07 -6.44
N CYS A 2 0.36 -23.20 -6.28
CA CYS A 2 1.68 -23.49 -5.72
C CYS A 2 1.76 -22.90 -4.31
N PHE A 3 2.13 -23.71 -3.32
CA PHE A 3 2.24 -23.33 -1.92
C PHE A 3 3.71 -23.35 -1.50
N LEU A 4 4.06 -22.54 -0.51
CA LEU A 4 5.44 -22.36 -0.04
C LEU A 4 5.60 -22.81 1.41
N LYS A 5 6.66 -23.59 1.64
CA LYS A 5 7.16 -23.97 2.96
C LYS A 5 8.37 -23.09 3.27
N GLU A 6 8.31 -22.30 4.34
CA GLU A 6 9.53 -21.75 4.94
C GLU A 6 10.04 -22.72 6.01
N ASP A 7 10.78 -23.72 5.52
CA ASP A 7 11.91 -24.34 6.21
C ASP A 7 13.15 -23.63 5.63
N HIS A 8 14.27 -23.62 6.34
CA HIS A 8 15.58 -23.06 5.97
C HIS A 8 16.08 -23.39 4.53
N ARG A 9 15.33 -24.16 3.73
CA ARG A 9 15.61 -24.60 2.35
C ARG A 9 14.60 -24.14 1.27
N GLY A 10 13.47 -23.50 1.60
CA GLY A 10 12.55 -22.91 0.61
C GLY A 10 11.85 -23.89 -0.36
N GLU A 11 11.26 -24.98 0.14
CA GLU A 11 10.60 -25.99 -0.71
C GLU A 11 9.15 -25.61 -1.08
N PHE A 12 8.78 -25.80 -2.35
CA PHE A 12 7.41 -25.60 -2.86
C PHE A 12 6.60 -26.90 -2.76
N THR A 13 5.37 -26.81 -2.24
CA THR A 13 4.40 -27.92 -2.26
C THR A 13 3.23 -27.53 -3.16
N LEU A 14 2.91 -28.33 -4.17
CA LEU A 14 1.69 -28.15 -4.96
C LEU A 14 0.55 -28.94 -4.30
N LEU A 15 -0.55 -28.28 -3.91
CA LEU A 15 -1.73 -29.02 -3.45
C LEU A 15 -2.50 -29.59 -4.63
N GLN A 16 -2.95 -30.83 -4.47
CA GLN A 16 -3.95 -31.44 -5.35
C GLN A 16 -5.26 -30.64 -5.27
N SER A 17 -6.10 -30.74 -6.29
CA SER A 17 -7.31 -29.91 -6.54
C SER A 17 -8.35 -29.82 -5.40
N HIS A 18 -8.17 -30.51 -4.27
CA HIS A 18 -9.10 -30.58 -3.15
C HIS A 18 -8.42 -30.34 -1.79
N GLY A 19 -7.09 -30.13 -1.77
CA GLY A 19 -6.33 -29.86 -0.56
C GLY A 19 -6.44 -28.41 -0.14
N THR A 20 -6.50 -28.17 1.16
CA THR A 20 -6.50 -26.85 1.80
C THR A 20 -5.18 -26.58 2.48
N ILE A 21 -4.89 -25.31 2.80
CA ILE A 21 -3.74 -24.97 3.65
C ILE A 21 -3.77 -25.72 4.99
N ARG A 22 -4.96 -26.00 5.54
CA ARG A 22 -5.13 -26.81 6.76
C ARG A 22 -4.63 -28.23 6.58
N ASP A 23 -4.84 -28.85 5.42
CA ASP A 23 -4.33 -30.19 5.14
C ASP A 23 -2.80 -30.20 5.11
N VAL A 24 -2.17 -29.14 4.59
CA VAL A 24 -0.71 -28.94 4.64
C VAL A 24 -0.25 -28.83 6.09
N ILE A 25 -0.87 -27.94 6.87
CA ILE A 25 -0.53 -27.70 8.27
C ILE A 25 -0.67 -28.99 9.08
N GLU A 26 -1.78 -29.71 8.94
CA GLU A 26 -2.00 -30.99 9.60
C GLU A 26 -0.98 -32.05 9.19
N GLY A 27 -0.60 -32.10 7.90
CA GLY A 27 0.45 -32.98 7.41
C GLY A 27 1.80 -32.69 8.05
N LEU A 28 2.16 -31.41 8.15
CA LEU A 28 3.40 -30.96 8.80
C LEU A 28 3.42 -31.26 10.29
N LEU A 29 2.28 -31.14 10.98
CA LEU A 29 2.15 -31.49 12.40
C LEU A 29 2.20 -33.01 12.67
N LYS A 30 1.89 -33.85 11.68
CA LYS A 30 1.90 -35.33 11.79
C LYS A 30 3.25 -35.96 11.44
N ALA A 31 4.11 -35.26 10.67
CA ALA A 31 5.51 -35.63 10.49
C ALA A 31 6.25 -35.59 11.85
N PRO A 32 7.43 -36.23 12.03
CA PRO A 32 8.24 -36.01 13.24
C PRO A 32 8.34 -34.50 13.49
N ALA A 33 7.70 -34.05 14.57
CA ALA A 33 7.25 -32.67 14.71
C ALA A 33 8.45 -31.73 14.56
N PRO A 34 8.34 -30.66 13.75
CA PRO A 34 9.38 -29.64 13.72
C PRO A 34 9.55 -29.09 15.14
N GLU A 35 10.79 -29.09 15.65
CA GLU A 35 11.10 -28.54 16.97
C GLU A 35 10.92 -27.01 17.00
N ASP A 36 11.02 -26.36 15.83
CA ASP A 36 10.89 -24.92 15.64
C ASP A 36 9.50 -24.52 15.09
N PRO A 37 9.00 -23.31 15.40
CA PRO A 37 7.85 -22.71 14.73
C PRO A 37 8.06 -22.62 13.21
N PHE A 38 6.99 -22.78 12.44
CA PHE A 38 7.02 -22.67 10.98
C PHE A 38 5.87 -21.81 10.44
N HIS A 39 6.06 -21.27 9.25
CA HIS A 39 5.06 -20.47 8.55
C HIS A 39 4.62 -21.20 7.29
N VAL A 40 3.32 -21.15 6.99
CA VAL A 40 2.77 -21.67 5.74
C VAL A 40 2.17 -20.52 4.95
N LEU A 41 2.74 -20.23 3.80
CA LEU A 41 2.30 -19.13 2.96
C LEU A 41 1.34 -19.65 1.88
N ASP A 42 0.10 -19.17 1.95
CA ASP A 42 -0.88 -19.38 0.88
C ASP A 42 -0.72 -18.32 -0.22
N LEU A 43 0.05 -18.64 -1.27
CA LEU A 43 0.16 -17.75 -2.42
C LEU A 43 -1.13 -17.67 -3.25
N ASP A 44 -2.01 -18.67 -3.17
CA ASP A 44 -3.27 -18.60 -3.88
C ASP A 44 -4.19 -17.55 -3.26
N ASP A 45 -4.17 -17.38 -1.93
CA ASP A 45 -4.87 -16.26 -1.26
C ASP A 45 -4.37 -14.89 -1.77
N VAL A 46 -3.06 -14.71 -1.96
CA VAL A 46 -2.47 -13.50 -2.57
C VAL A 46 -3.10 -13.24 -3.95
N VAL A 47 -3.13 -14.27 -4.80
CA VAL A 47 -3.67 -14.19 -6.16
C VAL A 47 -5.17 -13.91 -6.12
N GLN A 48 -5.94 -14.59 -5.27
CA GLN A 48 -7.39 -14.39 -5.14
C GLN A 48 -7.71 -12.97 -4.66
N LYS A 49 -6.95 -12.44 -3.69
CA LYS A 49 -7.12 -11.06 -3.22
C LYS A 49 -6.83 -10.05 -4.33
N HIS A 50 -5.76 -10.27 -5.11
CA HIS A 50 -5.45 -9.42 -6.25
C HIS A 50 -6.56 -9.44 -7.32
N VAL A 51 -7.06 -10.63 -7.69
CA VAL A 51 -8.15 -10.77 -8.67
C VAL A 51 -9.44 -10.14 -8.15
N ASN A 52 -9.78 -10.37 -6.87
CA ASN A 52 -10.96 -9.77 -6.26
C ASN A 52 -10.87 -8.25 -6.22
N TRP A 53 -9.68 -7.70 -5.93
CA TRP A 53 -9.42 -6.27 -5.98
C TRP A 53 -9.73 -5.67 -7.35
N LEU A 54 -9.15 -6.24 -8.41
CA LEU A 54 -9.37 -5.76 -9.78
C LEU A 54 -10.85 -5.86 -10.21
N ARG A 55 -11.55 -6.89 -9.72
CA ARG A 55 -12.98 -7.06 -10.00
C ARG A 55 -13.84 -6.01 -9.29
N GLN A 56 -13.57 -5.74 -8.02
CA GLN A 56 -14.39 -4.85 -7.19
C GLN A 56 -14.07 -3.36 -7.41
N MET A 57 -12.81 -3.03 -7.70
CA MET A 57 -12.34 -1.65 -7.90
C MET A 57 -11.52 -1.56 -9.20
N PRO A 58 -12.15 -1.74 -10.38
CA PRO A 58 -11.43 -1.85 -11.65
C PRO A 58 -10.68 -0.59 -12.07
N ARG A 59 -10.99 0.55 -11.45
CA ARG A 59 -10.34 1.85 -11.68
C ARG A 59 -9.16 2.11 -10.75
N VAL A 60 -8.97 1.29 -9.71
CA VAL A 60 -7.98 1.50 -8.65
C VAL A 60 -6.86 0.48 -8.81
N LYS A 61 -5.67 0.94 -9.18
CA LYS A 61 -4.51 0.05 -9.31
C LYS A 61 -3.95 -0.30 -7.91
N PRO A 62 -3.73 -1.58 -7.60
CA PRO A 62 -3.15 -1.96 -6.32
C PRO A 62 -1.67 -1.62 -6.28
N PHE A 63 -1.23 -1.01 -5.17
CA PHE A 63 0.17 -0.88 -4.78
C PHE A 63 0.39 -1.63 -3.47
N TYR A 64 1.27 -2.62 -3.44
CA TYR A 64 1.52 -3.40 -2.23
C TYR A 64 2.41 -2.64 -1.26
N ALA A 65 1.98 -2.51 -0.01
CA ALA A 65 2.79 -1.91 1.05
C ALA A 65 3.83 -2.91 1.54
N VAL A 66 5.08 -2.78 1.10
CA VAL A 66 6.16 -3.78 1.37
C VAL A 66 6.37 -4.02 2.87
N LYS A 67 6.24 -2.97 3.68
CA LYS A 67 6.29 -3.01 5.15
C LYS A 67 5.27 -3.96 5.82
N CYS A 68 4.22 -4.40 5.12
CA CYS A 68 3.21 -5.31 5.67
C CYS A 68 3.76 -6.74 5.80
N ASN A 69 4.38 -7.24 4.74
CA ASN A 69 5.10 -8.51 4.72
C ASN A 69 6.09 -8.49 3.54
N ASP A 70 7.38 -8.49 3.83
CA ASP A 70 8.43 -8.35 2.82
C ASP A 70 9.08 -9.70 2.43
N ASP A 71 8.33 -10.79 2.64
CA ASP A 71 8.65 -12.13 2.16
C ASP A 71 8.85 -12.11 0.63
N PRO A 72 10.02 -12.59 0.13
CA PRO A 72 10.38 -12.47 -1.28
C PRO A 72 9.36 -13.13 -2.20
N TYR A 73 8.70 -14.21 -1.79
CA TYR A 73 7.76 -14.92 -2.64
C TYR A 73 6.42 -14.20 -2.79
N ILE A 74 5.96 -13.51 -1.73
CA ILE A 74 4.80 -12.61 -1.84
C ILE A 74 5.11 -11.49 -2.83
N LEU A 75 6.29 -10.89 -2.69
CA LEU A 75 6.72 -9.78 -3.55
C LEU A 75 6.89 -10.23 -5.01
N GLU A 76 7.48 -11.39 -5.26
CA GLU A 76 7.62 -11.99 -6.59
C GLU A 76 6.25 -12.30 -7.22
N ALA A 77 5.34 -12.92 -6.45
CA ALA A 77 4.00 -13.21 -6.93
C ALA A 77 3.25 -11.91 -7.31
N LEU A 78 3.31 -10.89 -6.46
CA LEU A 78 2.68 -9.59 -6.73
C LEU A 78 3.33 -8.85 -7.90
N ALA A 79 4.65 -8.93 -8.05
CA ALA A 79 5.39 -8.37 -9.17
C ALA A 79 4.95 -9.02 -10.49
N CYS A 80 4.80 -10.35 -10.52
CA CYS A 80 4.30 -11.12 -11.66
C CYS A 80 2.84 -10.80 -12.01
N LEU A 81 2.01 -10.50 -11.00
CA LEU A 81 0.63 -10.07 -11.18
C LEU A 81 0.51 -8.62 -11.69
N GLY A 82 1.61 -7.87 -11.78
CA GLY A 82 1.61 -6.49 -12.28
C GLY A 82 1.29 -5.44 -11.21
N THR A 83 1.30 -5.81 -9.93
CA THR A 83 1.07 -4.89 -8.80
C THR A 83 2.18 -3.81 -8.75
N GLY A 84 1.84 -2.60 -8.29
CA GLY A 84 2.81 -1.59 -7.89
C GLY A 84 3.32 -1.82 -6.47
N PHE A 85 4.27 -1.03 -5.98
CA PHE A 85 4.83 -1.17 -4.64
C PHE A 85 4.94 0.18 -3.93
N ASP A 86 4.36 0.26 -2.74
CA ASP A 86 4.60 1.33 -1.76
C ASP A 86 5.80 0.90 -0.91
N CYS A 87 6.89 1.65 -1.09
CA CYS A 87 8.10 1.51 -0.30
C CYS A 87 8.24 2.67 0.68
N ALA A 88 8.58 2.38 1.92
CA ALA A 88 8.82 3.35 2.98
C ALA A 88 10.30 3.58 3.28
N SER A 89 11.21 2.83 2.64
CA SER A 89 12.65 2.90 2.91
C SER A 89 13.50 2.60 1.68
N LYS A 90 14.77 3.03 1.72
CA LYS A 90 15.79 2.67 0.73
C LYS A 90 15.96 1.15 0.59
N ALA A 91 15.84 0.41 1.68
CA ALA A 91 15.96 -1.05 1.68
C ALA A 91 14.80 -1.70 0.93
N GLU A 92 13.58 -1.23 1.15
CA GLU A 92 12.39 -1.70 0.41
C GLU A 92 12.49 -1.38 -1.08
N ILE A 93 12.86 -0.15 -1.45
CA ILE A 93 13.05 0.21 -2.86
C ILE A 93 14.07 -0.72 -3.53
N ARG A 94 15.22 -0.95 -2.89
CA ARG A 94 16.23 -1.86 -3.41
C ARG A 94 15.69 -3.28 -3.58
N LYS A 95 15.03 -3.81 -2.55
CA LYS A 95 14.44 -5.15 -2.59
C LYS A 95 13.50 -5.30 -3.80
N ILE A 96 12.64 -4.31 -4.06
CA ILE A 96 11.71 -4.36 -5.20
C ILE A 96 12.43 -4.23 -6.55
N LEU A 97 13.42 -3.36 -6.66
CA LEU A 97 14.23 -3.23 -7.89
C LEU A 97 15.04 -4.51 -8.19
N ASP A 98 15.56 -5.19 -7.16
CA ASP A 98 16.30 -6.44 -7.30
C ASP A 98 15.42 -7.58 -7.86
N LEU A 99 14.09 -7.49 -7.73
CA LEU A 99 13.12 -8.39 -8.36
C LEU A 99 12.85 -8.06 -9.84
N GLY A 100 13.51 -7.04 -10.40
CA GLY A 100 13.31 -6.59 -11.78
C GLY A 100 12.03 -5.77 -11.98
N VAL A 101 11.48 -5.19 -10.91
CA VAL A 101 10.33 -4.29 -11.00
C VAL A 101 10.78 -2.92 -11.51
N GLU A 102 10.14 -2.43 -12.56
CA GLU A 102 10.41 -1.10 -13.12
C GLU A 102 10.16 0.02 -12.08
N PRO A 103 11.02 1.05 -12.00
CA PRO A 103 10.90 2.16 -11.03
C PRO A 103 9.55 2.88 -11.06
N GLU A 104 8.88 2.94 -12.22
CA GLU A 104 7.57 3.59 -12.39
C GLU A 104 6.45 2.87 -11.64
N ARG A 105 6.65 1.60 -11.26
CA ARG A 105 5.73 0.85 -10.40
C ARG A 105 6.02 1.04 -8.91
N ILE A 106 6.94 1.92 -8.54
CA ILE A 106 7.31 2.18 -7.14
C ILE A 106 6.89 3.60 -6.74
N ILE A 107 6.20 3.73 -5.62
CA ILE A 107 5.99 5.00 -4.92
C ILE A 107 6.77 5.00 -3.62
N PHE A 108 7.62 6.01 -3.41
CA PHE A 108 8.32 6.19 -2.14
C PHE A 108 7.41 6.96 -1.17
N ALA A 109 6.50 6.22 -0.51
CA ALA A 109 5.37 6.82 0.22
C ALA A 109 5.67 7.18 1.69
N HIS A 110 6.94 7.16 2.12
CA HIS A 110 7.31 7.74 3.41
C HIS A 110 7.35 9.28 3.31
N PRO A 111 6.54 10.02 4.08
CA PRO A 111 6.43 11.48 3.91
C PRO A 111 7.68 12.23 4.39
N VAL A 112 8.51 11.62 5.24
CA VAL A 112 9.78 12.22 5.75
C VAL A 112 10.99 11.34 5.43
N LYS A 113 11.81 11.72 4.46
CA LYS A 113 12.88 10.86 3.91
C LYS A 113 14.27 11.31 4.35
N SER A 114 15.24 10.41 4.45
CA SER A 114 16.63 10.82 4.67
C SER A 114 17.22 11.40 3.37
N LYS A 115 18.27 12.21 3.49
CA LYS A 115 19.02 12.71 2.33
C LYS A 115 19.52 11.56 1.46
N GLU A 116 20.10 10.54 2.08
CA GLU A 116 20.66 9.37 1.40
C GLU A 116 19.57 8.56 0.69
N ALA A 117 18.36 8.52 1.26
CA ALA A 117 17.23 7.85 0.64
C ALA A 117 16.71 8.61 -0.59
N LEU A 118 16.65 9.96 -0.54
CA LEU A 118 16.31 10.79 -1.69
C LEU A 118 17.32 10.67 -2.83
N GLN A 119 18.61 10.72 -2.51
CA GLN A 119 19.68 10.54 -3.48
C GLN A 119 19.63 9.15 -4.13
N PHE A 120 19.39 8.11 -3.33
CA PHE A 120 19.20 6.76 -3.86
C PHE A 120 17.97 6.64 -4.77
N ALA A 121 16.82 7.21 -4.39
CA ALA A 121 15.63 7.23 -5.24
C ALA A 121 15.91 7.94 -6.57
N LYS A 122 16.70 9.03 -6.56
CA LYS A 122 17.14 9.73 -7.77
C LYS A 122 18.03 8.87 -8.65
N GLU A 123 19.04 8.22 -8.08
CA GLU A 123 19.95 7.32 -8.79
C GLU A 123 19.20 6.16 -9.46
N GLN A 124 18.18 5.61 -8.78
CA GLN A 124 17.36 4.50 -9.27
C GLN A 124 16.15 4.94 -10.10
N ARG A 125 15.95 6.25 -10.32
CA ARG A 125 14.82 6.82 -11.07
C ARG A 125 13.44 6.49 -10.49
N VAL A 126 13.36 6.27 -9.18
CA VAL A 126 12.06 6.21 -8.48
C VAL A 126 11.61 7.65 -8.25
N THR A 127 10.72 8.14 -9.12
CA THR A 127 10.33 9.57 -9.19
C THR A 127 9.16 9.93 -8.29
N SER A 128 8.19 9.04 -8.13
CA SER A 128 6.96 9.28 -7.36
C SER A 128 7.23 9.16 -5.86
N MET A 129 6.94 10.21 -5.09
CA MET A 129 7.14 10.20 -3.64
C MET A 129 6.18 11.12 -2.90
N THR A 130 5.91 10.78 -1.64
CA THR A 130 5.00 11.56 -0.80
C THR A 130 5.72 12.63 0.00
N PHE A 131 4.97 13.65 0.43
CA PHE A 131 5.40 14.65 1.42
C PHE A 131 4.16 15.17 2.17
N ASP A 132 4.35 15.76 3.35
CA ASP A 132 3.26 16.36 4.13
C ASP A 132 3.65 17.63 4.90
N ASN A 133 4.84 18.18 4.66
CA ASN A 133 5.35 19.35 5.37
C ASN A 133 6.38 20.13 4.54
N GLU A 134 6.61 21.39 4.94
CA GLU A 134 7.49 22.32 4.23
C GLU A 134 8.96 21.91 4.26
N LEU A 135 9.46 21.41 5.41
CA LEU A 135 10.86 20.98 5.54
C LEU A 135 11.19 19.84 4.57
N GLU A 136 10.22 18.96 4.31
CA GLU A 136 10.37 17.91 3.31
C GLU A 136 10.46 18.49 1.90
N LEU A 137 9.61 19.47 1.55
CA LEU A 137 9.69 20.15 0.25
C LEU A 137 11.06 20.79 0.02
N GLU A 138 11.58 21.51 1.01
CA GLU A 138 12.90 22.15 0.93
C GLU A 138 14.03 21.12 0.72
N LYS A 139 13.96 20.01 1.44
CA LYS A 139 14.91 18.91 1.29
C LYS A 139 14.81 18.23 -0.08
N ILE A 140 13.60 18.01 -0.59
CA ILE A 140 13.38 17.47 -1.93
C ILE A 140 13.90 18.44 -3.00
N ALA A 141 13.63 19.73 -2.88
CA ALA A 141 14.18 20.75 -3.79
C ALA A 141 15.71 20.72 -3.84
N GLN A 142 16.37 20.43 -2.71
CA GLN A 142 17.82 20.33 -2.65
C GLN A 142 18.38 19.04 -3.27
N PHE A 143 17.74 17.89 -3.03
CA PHE A 143 18.35 16.59 -3.35
C PHE A 143 17.71 15.85 -4.52
N TYR A 144 16.45 16.12 -4.84
CA TYR A 144 15.72 15.51 -5.95
C TYR A 144 14.60 16.43 -6.51
N PRO A 145 14.94 17.60 -7.08
CA PRO A 145 13.96 18.57 -7.56
C PRO A 145 13.13 18.08 -8.75
N GLU A 146 13.58 17.03 -9.45
CA GLU A 146 12.87 16.44 -10.59
C GLU A 146 11.76 15.45 -10.18
N ALA A 147 11.65 15.12 -8.89
CA ALA A 147 10.67 14.20 -8.36
C ALA A 147 9.22 14.63 -8.65
N GLU A 148 8.33 13.64 -8.77
CA GLU A 148 6.89 13.83 -8.90
C GLU A 148 6.26 13.66 -7.51
N LEU A 149 5.72 14.75 -6.97
CA LEU A 149 5.30 14.80 -5.56
C LEU A 149 3.81 14.52 -5.39
N VAL A 150 3.51 13.67 -4.41
CA VAL A 150 2.16 13.30 -3.99
C VAL A 150 1.92 13.83 -2.59
N MET A 151 1.08 14.85 -2.45
CA MET A 151 0.86 15.49 -1.15
C MET A 151 -0.03 14.62 -0.27
N ARG A 152 0.49 14.19 0.88
CA ARG A 152 -0.27 13.40 1.86
C ARG A 152 -1.02 14.32 2.81
N PHE A 153 -2.35 14.19 2.85
CA PHE A 153 -3.18 14.86 3.85
C PHE A 153 -3.76 13.86 4.86
N ARG A 154 -4.16 14.38 6.01
CA ARG A 154 -4.72 13.61 7.11
C ARG A 154 -6.24 13.44 6.95
N HIS A 155 -6.70 12.20 7.05
CA HIS A 155 -8.13 11.89 7.15
C HIS A 155 -8.34 10.53 7.82
N ASP A 156 -8.22 10.45 9.14
CA ASP A 156 -8.43 9.21 9.89
C ASP A 156 -9.94 8.94 10.07
N SER A 157 -10.34 7.66 10.03
CA SER A 157 -11.69 7.28 10.47
C SER A 157 -11.86 7.52 11.97
N ALA A 158 -13.05 7.97 12.38
CA ALA A 158 -13.40 8.20 13.79
C ALA A 158 -13.28 6.93 14.67
N LYS A 159 -13.31 5.73 14.07
CA LYS A 159 -13.26 4.43 14.75
C LYS A 159 -12.02 3.61 14.40
N VAL A 160 -10.94 4.26 14.02
CA VAL A 160 -9.68 3.60 13.62
C VAL A 160 -9.01 2.87 14.79
N LEU A 161 -8.49 1.67 14.55
CA LEU A 161 -7.67 0.95 15.55
C LEU A 161 -6.25 1.52 15.60
N ILE A 162 -5.67 1.83 14.44
CA ILE A 162 -4.34 2.41 14.30
C ILE A 162 -4.45 3.73 13.53
N SER A 163 -4.46 4.85 14.26
CA SER A 163 -4.46 6.22 13.73
C SER A 163 -3.07 6.59 13.20
N LEU A 164 -3.00 7.02 11.94
CA LEU A 164 -1.76 7.52 11.32
C LEU A 164 -1.78 9.04 11.18
N GLY A 165 -2.97 9.65 11.13
CA GLY A 165 -3.17 11.09 11.01
C GLY A 165 -2.47 11.91 12.08
N LYS A 166 -2.38 11.42 13.32
CA LYS A 166 -1.64 12.12 14.39
C LYS A 166 -0.14 12.30 14.10
N LYS A 167 0.43 11.42 13.28
CA LYS A 167 1.86 11.41 12.97
C LYS A 167 2.15 11.95 11.57
N PHE A 168 1.25 11.73 10.62
CA PHE A 168 1.46 11.99 9.20
C PHE A 168 0.23 12.61 8.56
N GLY A 169 0.47 13.42 7.53
CA GLY A 169 -0.55 14.09 6.75
C GLY A 169 -0.80 15.51 7.25
N CYS A 170 -0.74 16.46 6.31
CA CYS A 170 -1.12 17.84 6.56
C CYS A 170 -2.64 17.97 6.71
N ASP A 171 -3.09 19.07 7.31
CA ASP A 171 -4.48 19.50 7.17
C ASP A 171 -4.81 19.78 5.70
N ALA A 172 -5.99 19.37 5.22
CA ALA A 172 -6.36 19.48 3.81
C ALA A 172 -6.88 20.89 3.44
N GLU A 173 -7.44 21.63 4.39
CA GLU A 173 -8.13 22.90 4.13
C GLU A 173 -7.24 24.11 4.44
N GLU A 174 -6.20 23.95 5.27
CA GLU A 174 -5.24 25.00 5.60
C GLU A 174 -3.83 24.64 5.11
N GLU A 175 -3.14 23.75 5.82
CA GLU A 175 -1.72 23.41 5.57
C GLU A 175 -1.47 22.92 4.13
N GLY A 176 -2.37 22.11 3.58
CA GLY A 176 -2.25 21.58 2.22
C GLY A 176 -2.28 22.67 1.14
N LEU A 177 -3.03 23.75 1.36
CA LEU A 177 -3.07 24.88 0.44
C LEU A 177 -1.76 25.66 0.48
N GLU A 178 -1.20 25.86 1.68
CA GLU A 178 0.09 26.52 1.88
C GLU A 178 1.23 25.71 1.25
N LEU A 179 1.21 24.39 1.42
CA LEU A 179 2.19 23.48 0.83
C LEU A 179 2.19 23.50 -0.71
N ILE A 180 1.01 23.60 -1.33
CA ILE A 180 0.88 23.75 -2.78
C ILE A 180 1.54 25.06 -3.24
N GLN A 181 1.34 26.16 -2.51
CA GLN A 181 1.98 27.44 -2.82
C GLN A 181 3.50 27.37 -2.65
N LYS A 182 3.98 26.83 -1.54
CA LYS A 182 5.42 26.66 -1.27
C LYS A 182 6.09 25.79 -2.33
N ALA A 183 5.48 24.70 -2.76
CA ALA A 183 6.03 23.86 -3.82
C ALA A 183 6.18 24.62 -5.15
N LYS A 184 5.26 25.55 -5.45
CA LYS A 184 5.33 26.41 -6.62
C LYS A 184 6.49 27.40 -6.52
N GLU A 185 6.70 28.00 -5.35
CA GLU A 185 7.84 28.89 -5.07
C GLU A 185 9.19 28.18 -5.23
N LEU A 186 9.25 26.91 -4.80
CA LEU A 186 10.44 26.06 -4.92
C LEU A 186 10.63 25.47 -6.34
N GLY A 187 9.70 25.68 -7.27
CA GLY A 187 9.76 25.12 -8.63
C GLY A 187 9.60 23.60 -8.69
N LEU A 188 9.00 22.99 -7.67
CA LEU A 188 8.74 21.56 -7.58
C LEU A 188 7.48 21.16 -8.36
N LYS A 189 7.30 19.86 -8.61
CA LYS A 189 6.14 19.32 -9.32
C LYS A 189 5.28 18.51 -8.37
N ILE A 190 4.11 19.02 -8.03
CA ILE A 190 3.05 18.22 -7.40
C ILE A 190 2.20 17.59 -8.51
N VAL A 191 2.06 16.27 -8.47
CA VAL A 191 1.30 15.49 -9.46
C VAL A 191 0.05 14.85 -8.87
N GLY A 192 -0.18 14.95 -7.56
CA GLY A 192 -1.30 14.29 -6.94
C GLY A 192 -1.39 14.48 -5.44
N VAL A 193 -2.35 13.76 -4.86
CA VAL A 193 -2.60 13.74 -3.42
C VAL A 193 -2.73 12.30 -2.93
N SER A 194 -2.40 12.08 -1.66
CA SER A 194 -2.62 10.82 -0.97
C SER A 194 -3.26 11.03 0.39
N PHE A 195 -3.94 10.01 0.89
CA PHE A 195 -4.41 9.96 2.27
C PHE A 195 -4.29 8.55 2.81
N HIS A 196 -4.64 8.34 4.07
CA HIS A 196 -4.80 6.99 4.63
C HIS A 196 -5.82 7.07 5.76
N VAL A 197 -6.88 6.26 5.70
CA VAL A 197 -7.97 6.28 6.69
C VAL A 197 -7.66 5.57 8.02
N GLY A 198 -6.38 5.22 8.19
CA GLY A 198 -5.83 4.30 9.18
C GLY A 198 -6.28 2.84 9.05
N CYS A 199 -5.74 1.97 9.91
CA CYS A 199 -5.96 0.52 9.82
C CYS A 199 -7.03 0.02 10.78
N GLY A 200 -7.81 -0.97 10.32
CA GLY A 200 -8.75 -1.71 11.16
C GLY A 200 -10.07 -1.00 11.45
N SER A 201 -10.42 0.04 10.69
CA SER A 201 -11.74 0.66 10.76
C SER A 201 -12.72 -0.03 9.81
N ASN A 202 -13.93 -0.33 10.27
CA ASN A 202 -15.05 -0.83 9.45
C ASN A 202 -15.88 0.31 8.82
N ASP A 203 -15.35 1.53 8.81
CA ASP A 203 -16.04 2.74 8.36
C ASP A 203 -15.66 3.08 6.91
N ALA A 204 -16.38 2.47 5.96
CA ALA A 204 -16.15 2.68 4.54
C ALA A 204 -16.42 4.13 4.10
N GLU A 205 -17.37 4.83 4.73
CA GLU A 205 -17.75 6.22 4.40
C GLU A 205 -16.62 7.23 4.63
N CYS A 206 -15.63 6.89 5.47
CA CYS A 206 -14.43 7.71 5.62
C CYS A 206 -13.66 7.88 4.30
N TYR A 207 -13.68 6.88 3.40
CA TYR A 207 -13.08 7.03 2.07
C TYR A 207 -13.83 8.03 1.20
N TYR A 208 -15.15 8.11 1.30
CA TYR A 208 -15.94 9.06 0.51
C TYR A 208 -15.55 10.51 0.86
N GLU A 209 -15.46 10.81 2.15
CA GLU A 209 -15.07 12.15 2.61
C GLU A 209 -13.61 12.47 2.31
N ALA A 210 -12.70 11.50 2.46
CA ALA A 210 -11.32 11.67 2.03
C ALA A 210 -11.20 11.96 0.54
N ILE A 211 -11.94 11.25 -0.32
CA ILE A 211 -11.95 11.49 -1.77
C ILE A 211 -12.53 12.88 -2.10
N ARG A 212 -13.55 13.33 -1.36
CA ARG A 212 -14.08 14.70 -1.49
C ARG A 212 -13.02 15.76 -1.16
N LEU A 213 -12.25 15.58 -0.09
CA LEU A 213 -11.15 16.48 0.28
C LEU A 213 -9.98 16.41 -0.71
N ALA A 214 -9.67 15.21 -1.21
CA ALA A 214 -8.70 15.04 -2.30
C ALA A 214 -9.09 15.89 -3.52
N LYS A 215 -10.38 15.95 -3.86
CA LYS A 215 -10.88 16.79 -4.96
C LYS A 215 -10.71 18.29 -4.70
N LEU A 216 -10.94 18.75 -3.47
CA LEU A 216 -10.68 20.13 -3.07
C LEU A 216 -9.21 20.53 -3.33
N LEU A 217 -8.27 19.68 -2.88
CA LEU A 217 -6.85 19.90 -3.10
C LEU A 217 -6.46 19.83 -4.58
N PHE A 218 -7.10 18.93 -5.34
CA PHE A 218 -6.90 18.79 -6.78
C PHE A 218 -7.30 20.05 -7.55
N ASP A 219 -8.45 20.62 -7.20
CA ASP A 219 -8.96 21.85 -7.82
C ASP A 219 -8.08 23.05 -7.49
N PHE A 220 -7.67 23.16 -6.22
CA PHE A 220 -6.74 24.21 -5.81
C PHE A 220 -5.38 24.08 -6.51
N GLY A 221 -4.78 22.88 -6.53
CA GLY A 221 -3.52 22.62 -7.21
C GLY A 221 -3.57 22.93 -8.70
N THR A 222 -4.67 22.55 -9.36
CA THR A 222 -4.91 22.88 -10.78
C THR A 222 -5.01 24.39 -10.99
N SER A 223 -5.74 25.11 -10.13
CA SER A 223 -5.85 26.57 -10.19
C SER A 223 -4.51 27.28 -9.95
N ALA A 224 -3.62 26.67 -9.16
CA ALA A 224 -2.26 27.15 -8.92
C ALA A 224 -1.30 26.85 -10.10
N GLY A 225 -1.74 26.09 -11.11
CA GLY A 225 -0.98 25.79 -12.32
C GLY A 225 -0.28 24.43 -12.34
N PHE A 226 -0.57 23.55 -11.37
CA PHE A 226 -0.06 22.19 -11.38
C PHE A 226 -0.90 21.27 -12.28
N GLN A 227 -0.27 20.21 -12.77
CA GLN A 227 -0.95 19.15 -13.52
C GLN A 227 -1.11 17.92 -12.62
N PHE A 228 -2.16 17.93 -11.81
CA PHE A 228 -2.46 16.77 -10.98
C PHE A 228 -3.03 15.66 -11.87
N LYS A 229 -2.52 14.44 -11.68
CA LYS A 229 -2.85 13.23 -12.45
C LYS A 229 -3.03 11.99 -11.57
N LEU A 230 -2.74 12.06 -10.27
CA LEU A 230 -2.73 10.92 -9.37
C LEU A 230 -3.53 11.17 -8.09
N VAL A 231 -4.35 10.20 -7.69
CA VAL A 231 -4.93 10.11 -6.35
C VAL A 231 -4.57 8.76 -5.74
N ASP A 232 -3.93 8.78 -4.58
CA ASP A 232 -3.61 7.59 -3.79
C ASP A 232 -4.55 7.50 -2.58
N LEU A 233 -5.41 6.48 -2.57
CA LEU A 233 -6.41 6.30 -1.53
C LEU A 233 -5.83 5.72 -0.22
N GLY A 234 -4.54 5.42 -0.19
CA GLY A 234 -3.89 4.80 0.96
C GLY A 234 -4.39 3.38 1.22
N GLY A 235 -4.22 2.94 2.47
CA GLY A 235 -4.62 1.61 2.91
C GLY A 235 -5.69 1.65 3.99
N GLY A 236 -5.88 0.50 4.64
CA GLY A 236 -6.90 0.30 5.67
C GLY A 236 -7.93 -0.76 5.30
N PHE A 237 -7.82 -1.34 4.11
CA PHE A 237 -8.65 -2.46 3.65
C PHE A 237 -8.46 -3.71 4.52
N PRO A 238 -9.52 -4.48 4.76
CA PRO A 238 -9.41 -5.75 5.48
C PRO A 238 -8.56 -6.77 4.72
N GLY A 239 -7.80 -7.57 5.49
CA GLY A 239 -7.02 -8.71 4.98
C GLY A 239 -7.48 -10.07 5.48
N ASP A 240 -8.41 -10.09 6.45
CA ASP A 240 -8.92 -11.31 7.06
C ASP A 240 -9.89 -12.02 6.09
N LEU A 241 -9.86 -13.35 6.03
CA LEU A 241 -10.77 -14.15 5.19
C LEU A 241 -12.26 -13.84 5.44
N ASP A 242 -12.60 -13.46 6.68
CA ASP A 242 -13.97 -13.19 7.10
C ASP A 242 -14.45 -11.75 6.82
N LYS A 243 -13.57 -10.88 6.31
CA LYS A 243 -13.89 -9.47 6.04
C LYS A 243 -13.64 -9.14 4.58
N THR A 244 -14.70 -8.77 3.86
CA THR A 244 -14.61 -8.46 2.44
C THR A 244 -14.37 -6.96 2.19
N ILE A 245 -13.82 -6.64 1.02
CA ILE A 245 -13.64 -5.25 0.58
C ILE A 245 -14.92 -4.66 -0.04
N ASP A 246 -16.01 -5.42 -0.13
CA ASP A 246 -17.17 -5.08 -0.96
C ASP A 246 -17.81 -3.74 -0.55
N GLY A 247 -18.03 -3.52 0.75
CA GLY A 247 -18.58 -2.26 1.25
C GLY A 247 -17.66 -1.06 1.04
N TYR A 248 -16.34 -1.27 1.08
CA TYR A 248 -15.37 -0.21 0.77
C TYR A 248 -15.37 0.09 -0.73
N ALA A 249 -15.40 -0.94 -1.57
CA ALA A 249 -15.42 -0.81 -3.01
C ALA A 249 -16.67 -0.08 -3.50
N GLU A 250 -17.85 -0.36 -2.95
CA GLU A 250 -19.08 0.35 -3.27
C GLU A 250 -18.95 1.86 -3.00
N VAL A 251 -18.49 2.22 -1.80
CA VAL A 251 -18.33 3.63 -1.40
C VAL A 251 -17.25 4.33 -2.22
N ILE A 252 -16.10 3.68 -2.43
CA ILE A 252 -14.98 4.22 -3.21
C ILE A 252 -15.40 4.43 -4.66
N ASN A 253 -16.02 3.44 -5.31
CA ASN A 253 -16.48 3.57 -6.70
C ASN A 253 -17.48 4.72 -6.84
N ARG A 254 -18.46 4.82 -5.92
CA ARG A 254 -19.42 5.94 -5.88
C ARG A 254 -18.71 7.29 -5.75
N ALA A 255 -17.75 7.41 -4.83
CA ALA A 255 -16.99 8.63 -4.63
C ALA A 255 -16.13 9.00 -5.85
N LEU A 256 -15.45 8.02 -6.46
CA LEU A 256 -14.65 8.23 -7.66
C LEU A 256 -15.50 8.64 -8.86
N ASP A 257 -16.69 8.07 -9.04
CA ASP A 257 -17.59 8.48 -10.12
C ASP A 257 -18.08 9.93 -9.96
N GLN A 258 -18.27 10.38 -8.71
CA GLN A 258 -18.70 11.73 -8.41
C GLN A 258 -17.58 12.77 -8.51
N PHE A 259 -16.40 12.48 -7.93
CA PHE A 259 -15.34 13.47 -7.76
C PHE A 259 -14.22 13.36 -8.79
N PHE A 260 -13.96 12.16 -9.31
CA PHE A 260 -12.90 11.89 -10.27
C PHE A 260 -13.42 10.99 -11.40
N PRO A 261 -14.43 11.41 -12.18
CA PRO A 261 -15.07 10.55 -13.18
C PRO A 261 -14.05 10.07 -14.23
N SER A 262 -14.19 8.87 -14.80
CA SER A 262 -13.19 8.23 -15.67
C SER A 262 -12.66 9.11 -16.83
N GLN A 263 -13.46 10.07 -17.30
CA GLN A 263 -13.12 11.00 -18.37
C GLN A 263 -12.07 12.05 -17.96
N CYS A 264 -11.81 12.25 -16.66
CA CYS A 264 -10.83 13.22 -16.18
C CYS A 264 -9.37 12.75 -16.36
N GLY A 265 -9.15 11.47 -16.68
CA GLY A 265 -7.81 10.92 -16.94
C GLY A 265 -6.93 10.79 -15.68
N VAL A 266 -7.50 10.94 -14.49
CA VAL A 266 -6.79 10.77 -13.21
C VAL A 266 -6.55 9.30 -12.94
N GLU A 267 -5.30 8.96 -12.67
CA GLU A 267 -4.88 7.66 -12.17
C GLU A 267 -5.22 7.53 -10.69
N VAL A 268 -5.80 6.40 -10.31
CA VAL A 268 -6.15 6.11 -8.93
C VAL A 268 -5.41 4.86 -8.49
N ILE A 269 -4.72 4.96 -7.36
CA ILE A 269 -4.00 3.86 -6.72
C ILE A 269 -4.50 3.68 -5.29
N ALA A 270 -4.32 2.49 -4.71
CA ALA A 270 -4.50 2.31 -3.28
C ALA A 270 -3.66 1.14 -2.76
N LEU A 271 -3.43 1.14 -1.44
CA LEU A 271 -2.54 0.21 -0.79
C LEU A 271 -3.21 -1.14 -0.51
N LEU A 272 -2.65 -2.19 -1.06
CA LEU A 272 -3.01 -3.57 -0.78
C LEU A 272 -2.24 -4.04 0.45
N CYS A 273 -2.84 -3.97 1.64
CA CYS A 273 -2.17 -4.31 2.92
C CYS A 273 -2.63 -5.66 3.51
N GLY A 274 -3.73 -6.22 3.01
CA GLY A 274 -4.42 -7.38 3.60
C GLY A 274 -3.85 -8.75 3.24
N ILE A 275 -2.61 -8.80 2.74
CA ILE A 275 -1.97 -10.05 2.35
C ILE A 275 -1.09 -10.51 3.51
N CYS A 276 -1.60 -11.46 4.29
CA CYS A 276 -0.87 -12.11 5.38
C CYS A 276 -0.94 -13.62 5.15
N GLY A 277 0.21 -14.30 5.17
CA GLY A 277 0.24 -15.77 5.24
C GLY A 277 -0.25 -16.27 6.61
N GLU A 278 -0.66 -17.54 6.69
CA GLU A 278 -1.03 -18.15 7.96
C GLU A 278 0.24 -18.53 8.75
N VAL A 279 0.37 -17.97 9.95
CA VAL A 279 1.44 -18.32 10.89
C VAL A 279 0.98 -19.45 11.80
N VAL A 280 1.69 -20.58 11.80
CA VAL A 280 1.42 -21.69 12.71
C VAL A 280 2.50 -21.73 13.80
N HIS A 281 2.16 -21.21 14.97
CA HIS A 281 3.01 -21.42 16.15
C HIS A 281 2.79 -22.82 16.70
N HIS A 282 3.77 -23.72 16.51
CA HIS A 282 3.84 -24.95 17.28
C HIS A 282 4.54 -24.65 18.61
N ASN A 283 3.77 -24.53 19.71
CA ASN A 283 4.35 -24.58 21.04
C ASN A 283 4.59 -26.05 21.38
N SER A 284 5.85 -26.44 21.53
CA SER A 284 6.21 -27.74 22.05
C SER A 284 5.64 -27.89 23.46
N ARG A 285 4.53 -28.66 23.56
CA ARG A 285 3.80 -29.08 24.77
C ARG A 285 2.91 -28.02 25.44
N GLU A 286 1.62 -28.39 25.48
CA GLU A 286 0.50 -27.87 26.27
C GLU A 286 -0.18 -26.55 25.84
N GLU A 287 -1.51 -26.67 25.67
CA GLU A 287 -2.53 -25.61 25.49
C GLU A 287 -2.87 -25.14 24.06
N ILE A 288 -3.63 -25.96 23.34
CA ILE A 288 -4.63 -25.46 22.38
C ILE A 288 -5.80 -24.86 23.20
N ARG A 289 -5.73 -23.57 23.51
CA ARG A 289 -6.90 -22.76 23.86
C ARG A 289 -7.13 -21.71 22.76
N LYS A 290 -8.18 -21.95 21.99
CA LYS A 290 -8.84 -21.08 21.01
C LYS A 290 -8.49 -19.58 21.14
N ARG A 291 -7.90 -19.02 20.08
CA ARG A 291 -8.14 -17.64 19.65
C ARG A 291 -8.16 -17.60 18.14
#